data_AF-A0A1X1B5B0-F1
#
_entry.id   AF-A0A1X1B5B0-F1
#
_cell.length_a   1.000
_cell.length_b   1.000
_cell.length_c   1.000
_cell.angle_alpha   90.00
_cell.angle_beta   90.00
_cell.angle_gamma   90.00
#
_symmetry.space_group_name_H-M   'P 1'
#
loop_
_entity.id
_entity.type
_entity.pdbx_description
1 polymer ?
#
loop_
_entity_poly.entity_id
_entity_poly.type
_entity_poly.pdbx_seq_one_letter_code
_entity_poly.pdbx_strand_id
1 'polypeptide(L)'
;MERTVVGLGDPGYLDIAARLDGLCSRLPEAVALRRTVDDLHGPMRVAVTGRHGTGRDTLARAVRRVFDVSPIGPGDDDADADVWLHVLAGWPRPDDTDALSRLDPERSLVILGKADTLGSWPAARARAAECAEELGRPVVALMPLLAVADLGDPDLELLTSLASAGEVVPPMQASFADAGGPHQRLVRIGLLRTLDAYGIACVLALFADEPIDAAELGAQLVGRSGLPALGEFLTAAAGSAGRLRLARVADQLELIAASGVCRDDIEHLLAGSSLEVATR
;
A
#
# COMPACT_ATOMS: atom_id res chain seq x y z
N MET A 1 12.99 -8.89 4.53
CA MET A 1 12.20 -9.03 3.29
C MET A 1 12.51 -7.83 2.41
N GLU A 2 13.02 -8.06 1.21
CA GLU A 2 13.28 -7.00 0.23
C GLU A 2 11.93 -6.47 -0.29
N ARG A 3 11.78 -5.15 -0.38
CA ARG A 3 10.52 -4.55 -0.86
C ARG A 3 10.39 -4.74 -2.36
N THR A 4 9.18 -4.94 -2.83
CA THR A 4 8.91 -4.92 -4.27
C THR A 4 9.11 -3.49 -4.79
N VAL A 5 10.09 -3.31 -5.67
CA VAL A 5 10.36 -2.04 -6.33
C VAL A 5 9.25 -1.76 -7.34
N VAL A 6 8.67 -0.58 -7.24
CA VAL A 6 7.66 -0.06 -8.15
C VAL A 6 8.24 1.23 -8.71
N GLY A 7 8.81 1.21 -9.92
CA GLY A 7 9.72 2.26 -10.38
C GLY A 7 9.55 2.70 -11.83
N LEU A 8 9.88 3.98 -12.07
CA LEU A 8 9.94 4.68 -13.36
C LEU A 8 11.26 4.35 -14.09
N GLY A 9 11.40 3.12 -14.56
CA GLY A 9 12.67 2.58 -15.05
C GLY A 9 12.97 2.76 -16.54
N ASP A 10 12.64 3.90 -17.17
CA ASP A 10 13.01 4.13 -18.58
C ASP A 10 14.41 4.80 -18.69
N PRO A 11 15.39 4.27 -19.45
CA PRO A 11 16.70 4.90 -19.64
C PRO A 11 16.65 6.37 -20.13
N GLY A 12 15.58 6.82 -20.80
CA GLY A 12 15.38 8.22 -21.14
C GLY A 12 15.19 9.15 -19.94
N TYR A 13 14.75 8.61 -18.80
CA TYR A 13 14.49 9.36 -17.57
C TYR A 13 15.78 9.81 -16.85
N LEU A 14 16.85 9.01 -16.92
CA LEU A 14 18.12 9.32 -16.23
C LEU A 14 18.83 10.55 -16.80
N ASP A 15 18.79 10.75 -18.12
CA ASP A 15 19.37 11.96 -18.75
C ASP A 15 18.57 13.21 -18.36
N ILE A 16 17.24 13.10 -18.30
CA ILE A 16 16.36 14.21 -17.90
C ILE A 16 16.60 14.57 -16.43
N ALA A 17 16.66 13.57 -15.55
CA ALA A 17 16.91 13.75 -14.12
C ALA A 17 18.20 14.56 -13.88
N ALA A 18 19.31 14.15 -14.50
CA ALA A 18 20.59 14.84 -14.35
C ALA A 18 20.54 16.30 -14.83
N ARG A 19 19.82 16.58 -15.93
CA ARG A 19 19.66 17.94 -16.43
C ARG A 19 18.76 18.80 -15.53
N LEU A 20 17.68 18.22 -14.98
CA LEU A 20 16.81 18.89 -14.02
C LEU A 20 17.58 19.26 -12.74
N ASP A 21 18.41 18.35 -12.23
CA ASP A 21 19.27 18.61 -11.07
C ASP A 21 20.27 19.74 -11.32
N GLY A 22 20.91 19.73 -12.51
CA GLY A 22 21.80 20.79 -12.95
C GLY A 22 21.10 22.15 -13.07
N LEU A 23 19.87 22.17 -13.59
CA LEU A 23 19.07 23.39 -13.66
C LEU A 23 18.68 23.91 -12.28
N CYS A 24 18.18 23.06 -11.40
CA CYS A 24 17.78 23.47 -10.05
C CYS A 24 18.98 23.93 -9.21
N SER A 25 20.18 23.40 -9.45
CA SER A 25 21.42 23.88 -8.80
C SER A 25 21.80 25.30 -9.22
N ARG A 26 21.44 25.71 -10.44
CA ARG A 26 21.63 27.07 -10.96
C ARG A 26 20.49 28.02 -10.56
N LEU A 27 19.35 27.48 -10.13
CA LEU A 27 18.16 28.21 -9.71
C LEU A 27 17.79 27.91 -8.25
N PRO A 28 18.65 28.26 -7.27
CA PRO A 28 18.41 27.94 -5.86
C PRO A 28 17.14 28.58 -5.28
N GLU A 29 16.70 29.71 -5.86
CA GLU A 29 15.47 30.41 -5.45
C GLU A 29 14.19 29.79 -6.03
N ALA A 30 14.31 28.88 -7.01
CA ALA A 30 13.17 28.18 -7.62
C ALA A 30 12.70 27.00 -6.75
N VAL A 31 12.29 27.30 -5.51
CA VAL A 31 11.89 26.30 -4.50
C VAL A 31 10.77 25.39 -5.00
N ALA A 32 9.81 25.93 -5.76
CA ALA A 32 8.70 25.16 -6.33
C ALA A 32 9.17 24.13 -7.36
N LEU A 33 10.12 24.52 -8.24
CA LEU A 33 10.74 23.59 -9.20
C LEU A 33 11.51 22.50 -8.46
N ARG A 34 12.36 22.88 -7.49
CA ARG A 34 13.11 21.91 -6.68
C ARG A 34 12.19 20.88 -6.05
N ARG A 35 11.11 21.32 -5.39
CA ARG A 35 10.13 20.41 -4.79
C ARG A 35 9.51 19.46 -5.81
N THR A 36 9.17 19.96 -7.00
CA THR A 36 8.55 19.14 -8.04
C THR A 36 9.54 18.12 -8.64
N VAL A 37 10.82 18.47 -8.73
CA VAL A 37 11.90 17.55 -9.14
C VAL A 37 12.19 16.51 -8.05
N ASP A 38 12.20 16.92 -6.78
CA ASP A 38 12.34 15.99 -5.65
C ASP A 38 11.16 15.01 -5.63
N ASP A 39 9.93 15.49 -5.87
CA ASP A 39 8.72 14.66 -6.01
C ASP A 39 8.80 13.73 -7.23
N LEU A 40 9.41 14.16 -8.34
CA LEU A 40 9.65 13.30 -9.50
C LEU A 40 10.54 12.10 -9.12
N HIS A 41 11.61 12.34 -8.37
CA HIS A 41 12.56 11.31 -7.92
C HIS A 41 12.10 10.48 -6.72
N GLY A 42 11.14 10.99 -5.96
CA GLY A 42 10.64 10.33 -4.75
C GLY A 42 9.85 9.04 -5.02
N PRO A 43 9.66 8.20 -3.99
CA PRO A 43 8.84 6.99 -4.10
C PRO A 43 7.39 7.33 -4.51
N MET A 44 6.68 6.36 -5.11
CA MET A 44 5.27 6.52 -5.45
C MET A 44 4.44 6.83 -4.20
N ARG A 45 3.57 7.83 -4.27
CA ARG A 45 2.71 8.30 -3.18
C ARG A 45 1.36 7.58 -3.27
N VAL A 46 1.03 6.77 -2.26
CA VAL A 46 -0.19 5.95 -2.24
C VAL A 46 -1.12 6.41 -1.13
N ALA A 47 -2.23 7.06 -1.47
CA ALA A 47 -3.24 7.43 -0.50
C ALA A 47 -4.09 6.22 -0.10
N VAL A 48 -4.20 5.98 1.20
CA VAL A 48 -5.07 4.92 1.73
C VAL A 48 -6.27 5.55 2.43
N THR A 49 -7.41 5.50 1.76
CA THR A 49 -8.64 6.18 2.20
C THR A 49 -9.68 5.19 2.68
N GLY A 50 -10.74 5.70 3.31
CA GLY A 50 -11.84 4.90 3.82
C GLY A 50 -12.38 5.47 5.13
N ARG A 51 -13.56 5.00 5.52
CA ARG A 51 -14.19 5.40 6.78
C ARG A 51 -13.37 5.00 8.00
N HIS A 52 -13.62 5.66 9.13
CA HIS A 52 -13.02 5.27 10.40
C HIS A 52 -13.35 3.80 10.74
N GLY A 53 -12.35 3.03 11.16
CA GLY A 53 -12.51 1.62 11.54
C GLY A 53 -12.56 0.61 10.38
N THR A 54 -12.32 1.02 9.14
CA THR A 54 -12.25 0.10 7.98
C THR A 54 -10.97 -0.74 7.95
N GLY A 55 -9.94 -0.35 8.68
CA GLY A 55 -8.61 -0.98 8.62
C GLY A 55 -7.65 -0.27 7.65
N ARG A 56 -7.99 0.94 7.18
CA ARG A 56 -7.13 1.75 6.30
C ARG A 56 -5.71 1.97 6.86
N ASP A 57 -5.54 2.15 8.16
CA ASP A 57 -4.22 2.35 8.78
C ASP A 57 -3.38 1.07 8.74
N THR A 58 -4.04 -0.08 8.96
CA THR A 58 -3.41 -1.39 8.82
C THR A 58 -2.99 -1.64 7.36
N LEU A 59 -3.83 -1.27 6.40
CA LEU A 59 -3.48 -1.37 4.98
C LEU A 59 -2.32 -0.44 4.61
N ALA A 60 -2.30 0.81 5.07
CA ALA A 60 -1.19 1.74 4.83
C ALA A 60 0.14 1.18 5.38
N ARG A 61 0.12 0.59 6.57
CA ARG A 61 1.28 -0.11 7.14
C ARG A 61 1.69 -1.34 6.33
N ALA A 62 0.73 -2.13 5.86
CA ALA A 62 0.98 -3.32 5.03
C ALA A 62 1.63 -2.94 3.70
N VAL A 63 1.10 -1.93 3.03
CA VAL A 63 1.61 -1.40 1.77
C VAL A 63 3.04 -0.88 1.94
N ARG A 64 3.32 -0.09 2.99
CA ARG A 64 4.69 0.38 3.32
C ARG A 64 5.69 -0.76 3.56
N ARG A 65 5.21 -1.87 4.11
CA ARG A 65 6.04 -3.02 4.46
C ARG A 65 6.39 -3.84 3.23
N VAL A 66 5.45 -4.01 2.30
CA VAL A 66 5.58 -4.90 1.14
C VAL A 66 6.14 -4.18 -0.08
N PHE A 67 5.74 -2.93 -0.32
CA PHE A 67 6.09 -2.17 -1.52
C PHE A 67 6.99 -0.98 -1.20
N ASP A 68 7.85 -0.61 -2.15
CA ASP A 68 8.67 0.59 -2.03
C ASP A 68 7.90 1.85 -2.43
N VAL A 69 6.98 2.25 -1.56
CA VAL A 69 6.08 3.38 -1.75
C VAL A 69 6.01 4.25 -0.49
N SER A 70 5.59 5.50 -0.64
CA SER A 70 5.27 6.41 0.46
C SER A 70 3.75 6.46 0.65
N PRO A 71 3.19 5.74 1.62
CA PRO A 71 1.75 5.81 1.87
C PRO A 71 1.40 7.16 2.51
N ILE A 72 0.32 7.77 2.02
CA ILE A 72 -0.30 8.96 2.60
C ILE A 72 -1.38 8.48 3.57
N GLY A 73 -1.25 8.91 4.82
CA GLY A 73 -2.11 8.48 5.90
C GLY A 73 -3.39 9.30 6.01
N PRO A 74 -4.26 8.94 6.96
CA PRO A 74 -5.39 9.76 7.36
C PRO A 74 -5.03 11.21 7.71
N GLY A 75 -5.72 12.17 7.12
CA GLY A 75 -5.60 13.58 7.51
C GLY A 75 -4.42 14.32 6.88
N ASP A 76 -3.59 13.60 6.13
CA ASP A 76 -2.63 14.19 5.20
C ASP A 76 -3.35 14.60 3.89
N ASP A 77 -2.81 15.61 3.21
CA ASP A 77 -3.29 16.03 1.90
C ASP A 77 -2.95 14.97 0.84
N ASP A 78 -3.98 14.37 0.25
CA ASP A 78 -3.90 13.35 -0.77
C ASP A 78 -4.08 13.90 -2.20
N ALA A 79 -4.18 15.22 -2.38
CA ALA A 79 -4.33 15.84 -3.71
C ALA A 79 -3.20 15.44 -4.69
N ASP A 80 -1.99 15.28 -4.17
CA ASP A 80 -0.80 14.88 -4.94
C ASP A 80 -0.52 13.37 -4.89
N ALA A 81 -1.44 12.55 -4.37
CA ALA A 81 -1.28 11.11 -4.40
C ALA A 81 -1.19 10.62 -5.85
N ASP A 82 -0.32 9.65 -6.12
CA ASP A 82 -0.25 9.03 -7.44
C ASP A 82 -1.38 8.01 -7.62
N VAL A 83 -1.77 7.35 -6.52
CA VAL A 83 -2.73 6.25 -6.47
C VAL A 83 -3.56 6.30 -5.19
N TRP A 84 -4.83 5.91 -5.27
CA TRP A 84 -5.72 5.75 -4.12
C TRP A 84 -6.13 4.29 -3.90
N LEU A 85 -5.99 3.81 -2.68
CA LEU A 85 -6.54 2.55 -2.20
C LEU A 85 -7.70 2.86 -1.25
N HIS A 86 -8.94 2.62 -1.68
CA HIS A 86 -10.12 2.92 -0.88
C HIS A 86 -10.61 1.68 -0.13
N VAL A 87 -10.59 1.70 1.20
CA VAL A 87 -10.85 0.53 2.04
C VAL A 87 -12.29 0.48 2.54
N LEU A 88 -12.96 -0.61 2.19
CA LEU A 88 -14.27 -1.01 2.70
C LEU A 88 -14.13 -1.89 3.95
N ALA A 89 -14.99 -1.65 4.94
CA ALA A 89 -15.14 -2.52 6.12
C ALA A 89 -16.07 -3.72 5.89
N GLY A 90 -16.81 -3.72 4.77
CA GLY A 90 -17.95 -4.61 4.50
C GLY A 90 -18.68 -4.13 3.25
N TRP A 91 -20.02 -4.20 3.25
CA TRP A 91 -20.82 -3.68 2.14
C TRP A 91 -20.57 -2.17 1.93
N PRO A 92 -20.51 -1.68 0.67
CA PRO A 92 -20.35 -0.26 0.39
C PRO A 92 -21.47 0.57 1.01
N ARG A 93 -21.13 1.79 1.46
CA ARG A 93 -22.08 2.77 1.97
C ARG A 93 -22.13 4.01 1.07
N PRO A 94 -23.16 4.86 1.19
CA PRO A 94 -23.24 6.11 0.42
C PRO A 94 -21.95 6.95 0.50
N ASP A 95 -21.37 7.10 1.69
CA ASP A 95 -20.10 7.82 1.88
C ASP A 95 -18.92 7.21 1.09
N ASP A 96 -18.92 5.88 0.89
CA ASP A 96 -17.89 5.20 0.10
C ASP A 96 -18.10 5.53 -1.39
N THR A 97 -19.35 5.50 -1.87
CA THR A 97 -19.72 5.88 -3.25
C THR A 97 -19.36 7.34 -3.54
N ASP A 98 -19.69 8.27 -2.64
CA ASP A 98 -19.37 9.69 -2.76
C ASP A 98 -17.86 9.96 -2.73
N ALA A 99 -17.10 9.19 -1.96
CA ALA A 99 -15.65 9.27 -1.97
C ALA A 99 -15.08 8.77 -3.31
N LEU A 100 -15.54 7.61 -3.77
CA LEU A 100 -15.09 7.00 -5.01
C LEU A 100 -15.45 7.82 -6.25
N SER A 101 -16.59 8.52 -6.25
CA SER A 101 -17.02 9.34 -7.39
C SER A 101 -16.07 10.53 -7.66
N ARG A 102 -15.24 10.91 -6.69
CA ARG A 102 -14.22 11.97 -6.83
C ARG A 102 -12.85 11.45 -7.28
N LEU A 103 -12.66 10.13 -7.31
CA LEU A 103 -11.39 9.50 -7.65
C LEU A 103 -11.36 9.02 -9.09
N ASP A 104 -10.23 9.22 -9.74
CA ASP A 104 -9.93 8.66 -11.06
C ASP A 104 -9.94 7.12 -10.99
N PRO A 105 -10.84 6.42 -11.73
CA PRO A 105 -10.90 4.96 -11.75
C PRO A 105 -9.60 4.28 -12.19
N GLU A 106 -8.79 4.89 -13.04
CA GLU A 106 -7.53 4.29 -13.51
C GLU A 106 -6.43 4.34 -12.44
N ARG A 107 -6.59 5.23 -11.45
CA ARG A 107 -5.63 5.47 -10.37
C ARG A 107 -6.20 5.12 -9.01
N SER A 108 -7.36 4.46 -8.95
CA SER A 108 -7.98 4.05 -7.71
C SER A 108 -8.41 2.60 -7.72
N LEU A 109 -8.19 1.91 -6.60
CA LEU A 109 -8.59 0.53 -6.39
C LEU A 109 -9.38 0.42 -5.09
N VAL A 110 -10.48 -0.33 -5.12
CA VAL A 110 -11.30 -0.58 -3.95
C VAL A 110 -10.84 -1.87 -3.27
N ILE A 111 -10.70 -1.83 -1.95
CA ILE A 111 -10.17 -2.92 -1.14
C ILE A 111 -11.23 -3.35 -0.12
N LEU A 112 -11.59 -4.63 -0.13
CA LEU A 112 -12.33 -5.26 0.96
C LEU A 112 -11.32 -5.77 2.00
N GLY A 113 -10.99 -4.93 2.99
CA GLY A 113 -9.79 -5.09 3.84
C GLY A 113 -9.92 -6.01 5.05
N LYS A 114 -11.06 -6.69 5.22
CA LYS A 114 -11.36 -7.58 6.36
C LYS A 114 -11.81 -8.96 5.88
N ALA A 115 -11.09 -9.52 4.90
CA ALA A 115 -11.46 -10.79 4.30
C ALA A 115 -11.47 -11.96 5.30
N ASP A 116 -10.70 -11.86 6.39
CA ASP A 116 -10.67 -12.79 7.52
C ASP A 116 -12.04 -12.95 8.20
N THR A 117 -12.85 -11.89 8.23
CA THR A 117 -14.19 -11.91 8.85
C THR A 117 -15.25 -12.68 8.05
N LEU A 118 -14.94 -13.06 6.81
CA LEU A 118 -15.85 -13.74 5.89
C LEU A 118 -15.67 -15.27 5.92
N GLY A 119 -14.79 -15.77 6.78
CA GLY A 119 -14.62 -17.19 7.09
C GLY A 119 -13.81 -18.01 6.08
N SER A 120 -13.74 -17.58 4.81
CA SER A 120 -12.88 -18.23 3.81
C SER A 120 -12.52 -17.31 2.65
N TRP A 121 -11.41 -17.61 1.96
CA TRP A 121 -11.00 -16.90 0.75
C TRP A 121 -12.04 -16.93 -0.39
N PRO A 122 -12.70 -18.07 -0.71
CA PRO A 122 -13.81 -18.08 -1.67
C PRO A 122 -14.96 -17.14 -1.29
N ALA A 123 -15.38 -17.14 -0.02
CA ALA A 123 -16.42 -16.24 0.46
C ALA A 123 -16.00 -14.76 0.40
N ALA A 124 -14.74 -14.47 0.72
CA ALA A 124 -14.19 -13.12 0.62
C ALA A 124 -14.13 -12.62 -0.83
N ARG A 125 -13.74 -13.48 -1.78
CA ARG A 125 -13.76 -13.15 -3.21
C ARG A 125 -15.17 -12.97 -3.75
N ALA A 126 -16.11 -13.83 -3.35
CA ALA A 126 -17.52 -13.67 -3.73
C ALA A 126 -18.08 -12.34 -3.23
N ARG A 127 -17.84 -11.99 -1.96
CA ARG A 127 -18.25 -10.68 -1.42
C ARG A 127 -17.57 -9.51 -2.15
N ALA A 128 -16.29 -9.62 -2.48
CA ALA A 128 -15.62 -8.59 -3.27
C ALA A 128 -16.26 -8.42 -4.66
N ALA A 129 -16.62 -9.51 -5.33
CA ALA A 129 -17.33 -9.47 -6.61
C ALA A 129 -18.70 -8.79 -6.48
N GLU A 130 -19.49 -9.13 -5.46
CA GLU A 130 -20.77 -8.46 -5.17
C GLU A 130 -20.59 -6.95 -4.95
N CYS A 131 -19.57 -6.55 -4.17
CA CYS A 131 -19.25 -5.14 -3.97
C CYS A 131 -18.81 -4.46 -5.28
N ALA A 132 -18.11 -5.19 -6.17
CA ALA A 132 -17.64 -4.66 -7.43
C ALA A 132 -18.79 -4.40 -8.40
N GLU A 133 -19.79 -5.29 -8.44
CA GLU A 133 -21.02 -5.11 -9.20
C GLU A 133 -21.79 -3.88 -8.70
N GLU A 134 -21.95 -3.73 -7.38
CA GLU A 134 -22.64 -2.59 -6.76
C GLU A 134 -21.94 -1.25 -7.05
N LEU A 135 -20.61 -1.22 -7.01
CA LEU A 135 -19.82 0.00 -7.20
C LEU A 135 -19.50 0.32 -8.66
N GLY A 136 -19.69 -0.63 -9.58
CA GLY A 136 -19.20 -0.52 -10.95
C GLY A 136 -17.67 -0.37 -11.03
N ARG A 137 -16.93 -0.89 -10.02
CA ARG A 137 -15.48 -0.73 -9.88
C ARG A 137 -14.84 -2.02 -9.39
N PRO A 138 -13.59 -2.35 -9.80
CA PRO A 138 -12.89 -3.52 -9.28
C PRO A 138 -12.70 -3.45 -7.76
N VAL A 139 -13.00 -4.54 -7.06
CA VAL A 139 -12.79 -4.70 -5.62
C VAL A 139 -11.90 -5.90 -5.35
N VAL A 140 -10.83 -5.72 -4.57
CA VAL A 140 -9.91 -6.79 -4.18
C VAL A 140 -10.05 -7.10 -2.69
N ALA A 141 -10.25 -8.37 -2.35
CA ALA A 141 -10.28 -8.83 -0.96
C ALA A 141 -8.86 -9.00 -0.40
N LEU A 142 -8.58 -8.43 0.77
CA LEU A 142 -7.27 -8.50 1.44
C LEU A 142 -7.43 -8.78 2.94
N MET A 143 -6.35 -9.30 3.54
CA MET A 143 -6.18 -9.47 5.00
C MET A 143 -4.91 -8.73 5.45
N PRO A 144 -4.90 -7.38 5.49
CA PRO A 144 -3.69 -6.60 5.71
C PRO A 144 -3.00 -6.86 7.05
N LEU A 145 -3.75 -7.32 8.06
CA LEU A 145 -3.21 -7.63 9.38
C LEU A 145 -2.12 -8.71 9.32
N LEU A 146 -2.30 -9.73 8.48
CA LEU A 146 -1.30 -10.80 8.30
C LEU A 146 0.02 -10.25 7.75
N ALA A 147 -0.05 -9.27 6.84
CA ALA A 147 1.16 -8.69 6.23
C ALA A 147 1.99 -7.85 7.21
N VAL A 148 1.37 -7.28 8.24
CA VAL A 148 2.03 -6.43 9.25
C VAL A 148 2.29 -7.11 10.58
N ALA A 149 1.96 -8.40 10.69
CA ALA A 149 2.26 -9.19 11.87
C ALA A 149 3.77 -9.13 12.14
N ASP A 150 4.11 -8.73 13.36
CA ASP A 150 5.47 -8.63 13.87
C ASP A 150 5.55 -9.52 15.10
N LEU A 151 6.05 -10.74 14.89
CA LEU A 151 6.07 -11.80 15.89
C LEU A 151 7.50 -11.91 16.42
N GLY A 152 7.67 -11.70 17.73
CA GLY A 152 8.96 -11.90 18.39
C GLY A 152 9.17 -13.36 18.79
N ASP A 153 10.36 -13.68 19.30
CA ASP A 153 10.69 -15.03 19.79
C ASP A 153 9.65 -15.58 20.79
N PRO A 154 9.14 -14.80 21.78
CA PRO A 154 8.12 -15.32 22.71
C PRO A 154 6.79 -15.69 22.04
N ASP A 155 6.42 -14.97 20.96
CA ASP A 155 5.21 -15.27 20.20
C ASP A 155 5.37 -16.57 19.43
N LEU A 156 6.53 -16.77 18.82
CA LEU A 156 6.85 -17.98 18.06
C LEU A 156 6.97 -19.21 18.96
N GLU A 157 7.59 -19.09 20.12
CA GLU A 157 7.67 -20.16 21.13
C GLU A 157 6.27 -20.59 21.57
N LEU A 158 5.38 -19.62 21.85
CA LEU A 158 4.01 -19.91 22.20
C LEU A 158 3.28 -20.59 21.04
N LEU A 159 3.28 -20.01 19.84
CA LEU A 159 2.61 -20.57 18.66
C LEU A 159 3.09 -22.00 18.33
N THR A 160 4.39 -22.27 18.48
CA THR A 160 4.97 -23.61 18.30
C THR A 160 4.44 -24.59 19.35
N SER A 161 4.36 -24.16 20.61
CA SER A 161 3.78 -24.96 21.69
C SER A 161 2.29 -25.24 21.49
N LEU A 162 1.52 -24.24 21.02
CA LEU A 162 0.09 -24.39 20.73
C LEU A 162 -0.14 -25.38 19.60
N ALA A 163 0.64 -25.28 18.51
CA ALA A 163 0.57 -26.18 17.37
C ALA A 163 0.93 -27.62 17.77
N SER A 164 2.00 -27.80 18.55
CA SER A 164 2.43 -29.11 19.07
C SER A 164 1.38 -29.76 19.98
N ALA A 165 0.58 -28.95 20.69
CA ALA A 165 -0.52 -29.41 21.53
C ALA A 165 -1.82 -29.68 20.73
N GLY A 166 -1.85 -29.41 19.43
CA GLY A 166 -3.05 -29.52 18.59
C GLY A 166 -4.14 -28.53 19.00
N GLU A 167 -3.77 -27.37 19.55
CA GLU A 167 -4.75 -26.38 19.99
C GLU A 167 -5.50 -25.78 18.80
N VAL A 168 -6.80 -25.54 18.97
CA VAL A 168 -7.67 -24.89 17.99
C VAL A 168 -8.16 -23.58 18.56
N VAL A 169 -8.11 -22.50 17.77
CA VAL A 169 -8.61 -21.19 18.20
C VAL A 169 -10.13 -21.25 18.34
N PRO A 170 -10.69 -21.05 19.55
CA PRO A 170 -12.14 -21.05 19.75
C PRO A 170 -12.79 -19.84 19.07
N PRO A 171 -14.08 -19.94 18.67
CA PRO A 171 -14.80 -18.80 18.08
C PRO A 171 -14.85 -17.56 18.97
N MET A 172 -14.85 -17.75 20.30
CA MET A 172 -14.83 -16.66 21.26
C MET A 172 -13.39 -16.34 21.68
N GLN A 173 -12.90 -15.15 21.33
CA GLN A 173 -11.53 -14.72 21.63
C GLN A 173 -11.19 -14.73 23.13
N ALA A 174 -12.17 -14.42 24.00
CA ALA A 174 -11.97 -14.49 25.45
C ALA A 174 -11.60 -15.92 25.91
N SER A 175 -12.20 -16.95 25.30
CA SER A 175 -11.84 -18.34 25.58
C SER A 175 -10.40 -18.64 25.19
N PHE A 176 -9.92 -18.11 24.07
CA PHE A 176 -8.51 -18.26 23.68
C PHE A 176 -7.58 -17.61 24.70
N ALA A 177 -7.90 -16.39 25.15
CA ALA A 177 -7.08 -15.67 26.11
C ALA A 177 -6.98 -16.40 27.46
N ASP A 178 -8.07 -17.01 27.93
CA ASP A 178 -8.13 -17.61 29.26
C ASP A 178 -7.66 -19.09 29.29
N ALA A 179 -7.62 -19.79 28.15
CA ALA A 179 -7.26 -21.21 28.07
C ALA A 179 -5.84 -21.55 28.58
N GLY A 180 -4.89 -20.62 28.48
CA GLY A 180 -3.52 -20.81 28.97
C GLY A 180 -3.29 -20.47 30.45
N GLY A 181 -4.35 -20.12 31.18
CA GLY A 181 -4.26 -19.68 32.58
C GLY A 181 -3.58 -18.31 32.76
N PRO A 182 -3.39 -17.86 34.02
CA PRO A 182 -2.91 -16.51 34.32
C PRO A 182 -1.55 -16.16 33.70
N HIS A 183 -0.67 -17.16 33.53
CA HIS A 183 0.70 -16.96 33.04
C HIS A 183 0.78 -16.71 31.53
N GLN A 184 -0.10 -17.32 30.73
CA GLN A 184 -0.10 -17.13 29.27
C GLN A 184 -1.08 -16.06 28.80
N ARG A 185 -1.99 -15.62 29.68
CA ARG A 185 -3.10 -14.72 29.31
C ARG A 185 -2.65 -13.45 28.60
N LEU A 186 -1.59 -12.80 29.08
CA LEU A 186 -1.08 -11.57 28.48
C LEU A 186 -0.48 -11.81 27.10
N VAL A 187 0.28 -12.90 26.92
CA VAL A 187 0.89 -13.25 25.63
C VAL A 187 -0.19 -13.65 24.61
N ARG A 188 -1.20 -14.42 25.03
CA ARG A 188 -2.36 -14.78 24.18
C ARG A 188 -3.18 -13.55 23.76
N ILE A 189 -3.35 -12.56 24.64
CA ILE A 189 -3.96 -11.27 24.29
C ILE A 189 -3.08 -10.49 23.30
N GLY A 190 -1.76 -10.55 23.47
CA GLY A 190 -0.78 -10.01 22.51
C GLY A 190 -0.98 -10.61 21.11
N LEU A 191 -0.98 -11.94 21.02
CA LEU A 191 -1.25 -12.67 19.77
C LEU A 191 -2.58 -12.26 19.13
N LEU A 192 -3.66 -12.15 19.90
CA LEU A 192 -4.97 -11.71 19.37
C LEU A 192 -4.94 -10.28 18.81
N ARG A 193 -4.10 -9.39 19.35
CA ARG A 193 -3.93 -8.03 18.82
C ARG A 193 -3.05 -8.01 17.57
N THR A 194 -2.05 -8.89 17.50
CA THR A 194 -1.09 -8.94 16.39
C THR A 194 -1.64 -9.68 15.18
N LEU A 195 -2.32 -10.80 15.39
CA LEU A 195 -2.76 -11.73 14.35
C LEU A 195 -4.27 -11.88 14.23
N ASP A 196 -5.05 -11.53 15.26
CA ASP A 196 -6.44 -11.96 15.45
C ASP A 196 -6.63 -13.49 15.52
N ALA A 197 -7.88 -13.93 15.69
CA ALA A 197 -8.21 -15.35 15.81
C ALA A 197 -7.96 -16.15 14.51
N TYR A 198 -8.28 -15.55 13.36
CA TYR A 198 -8.06 -16.14 12.04
C TYR A 198 -6.57 -16.22 11.72
N GLY A 199 -5.80 -15.17 12.01
CA GLY A 199 -4.35 -15.20 11.81
C GLY A 199 -3.65 -16.23 12.70
N ILE A 200 -4.04 -16.36 13.97
CA ILE A 200 -3.51 -17.44 14.83
C ILE A 200 -3.85 -18.81 14.22
N ALA A 201 -5.09 -19.04 13.80
CA ALA A 201 -5.47 -20.31 13.17
C ALA A 201 -4.67 -20.59 11.88
N CYS A 202 -4.36 -19.56 11.09
CA CYS A 202 -3.48 -19.70 9.91
C CYS A 202 -2.07 -20.13 10.31
N VAL A 203 -1.49 -19.54 11.35
CA VAL A 203 -0.14 -19.90 11.81
C VAL A 203 -0.11 -21.31 12.39
N LEU A 204 -1.10 -21.71 13.20
CA LEU A 204 -1.18 -23.07 13.72
C LEU A 204 -1.28 -24.11 12.59
N ALA A 205 -2.04 -23.80 11.53
CA ALA A 205 -2.10 -24.67 10.35
C ALA A 205 -0.78 -24.73 9.57
N LEU A 206 0.02 -23.66 9.57
CA LEU A 206 1.35 -23.66 8.96
C LEU A 206 2.36 -24.51 9.74
N PHE A 207 2.27 -24.53 11.06
CA PHE A 207 3.15 -25.31 11.93
C PHE A 207 2.76 -26.79 12.02
N ALA A 208 1.65 -27.21 11.40
CA ALA A 208 1.18 -28.59 11.44
C ALA A 208 2.14 -29.58 10.74
N ASP A 209 2.91 -29.10 9.76
CA ASP A 209 3.86 -29.92 9.01
C ASP A 209 5.24 -29.90 9.69
N GLU A 210 5.86 -28.73 9.83
CA GLU A 210 7.18 -28.54 10.47
C GLU A 210 7.29 -27.14 11.12
N PRO A 211 8.16 -26.93 12.13
CA PRO A 211 8.46 -25.61 12.66
C PRO A 211 9.06 -24.70 11.60
N ILE A 212 8.54 -23.47 11.50
CA ILE A 212 8.98 -22.46 10.52
C ILE A 212 9.71 -21.34 11.27
N ASP A 213 10.79 -20.82 10.69
CA ASP A 213 11.48 -19.66 11.27
C ASP A 213 10.67 -18.36 11.12
N ALA A 214 11.08 -17.31 11.84
CA ALA A 214 10.37 -16.03 11.85
C ALA A 214 10.29 -15.36 10.47
N ALA A 215 11.34 -15.48 9.66
CA ALA A 215 11.45 -14.82 8.37
C ALA A 215 10.57 -15.52 7.33
N GLU A 216 10.60 -16.85 7.30
CA GLU A 216 9.75 -17.67 6.46
C GLU A 216 8.28 -17.53 6.86
N LEU A 217 7.95 -17.54 8.16
CA LEU A 217 6.59 -17.28 8.63
C LEU A 217 6.09 -15.91 8.16
N GLY A 218 6.92 -14.87 8.29
CA GLY A 218 6.61 -13.54 7.80
C GLY A 218 6.31 -13.51 6.29
N ALA A 219 7.13 -14.21 5.49
CA ALA A 219 6.90 -14.32 4.05
C ALA A 219 5.60 -15.08 3.71
N GLN A 220 5.31 -16.17 4.42
CA GLN A 220 4.07 -16.93 4.25
C GLN A 220 2.84 -16.12 4.63
N LEU A 221 2.89 -15.35 5.72
CA LEU A 221 1.80 -14.46 6.12
C LEU A 221 1.56 -13.34 5.12
N VAL A 222 2.62 -12.76 4.54
CA VAL A 222 2.50 -11.80 3.43
C VAL A 222 1.84 -12.47 2.21
N GLY A 223 2.27 -13.66 1.82
CA GLY A 223 1.65 -14.41 0.72
C GLY A 223 0.17 -14.69 0.96
N ARG A 224 -0.19 -15.08 2.19
CA ARG A 224 -1.58 -15.37 2.61
C ARG A 224 -2.43 -14.13 2.83
N SER A 225 -1.86 -12.93 2.93
CA SER A 225 -2.60 -11.68 3.14
C SER A 225 -3.34 -11.19 1.88
N GLY A 226 -2.96 -11.70 0.70
CA GLY A 226 -3.43 -11.21 -0.59
C GLY A 226 -2.73 -9.93 -1.07
N LEU A 227 -1.90 -9.28 -0.25
CA LEU A 227 -1.19 -8.03 -0.63
C LEU A 227 -0.39 -8.14 -1.93
N PRO A 228 0.29 -9.27 -2.25
CA PRO A 228 1.01 -9.38 -3.53
C PRO A 228 0.14 -9.12 -4.77
N ALA A 229 -1.18 -9.35 -4.70
CA ALA A 229 -2.10 -9.06 -5.79
C ALA A 229 -2.20 -7.55 -6.14
N LEU A 230 -1.76 -6.66 -5.24
CA LEU A 230 -1.67 -5.23 -5.54
C LEU A 230 -0.51 -4.87 -6.47
N GLY A 231 0.48 -5.77 -6.64
CA GLY A 231 1.71 -5.47 -7.37
C GLY A 231 1.47 -5.05 -8.82
N GLU A 232 0.57 -5.73 -9.54
CA GLU A 232 0.24 -5.40 -10.94
C GLU A 232 -0.40 -4.01 -11.05
N PHE A 233 -1.38 -3.72 -10.19
CA PHE A 233 -2.06 -2.42 -10.16
C PHE A 233 -1.08 -1.28 -9.82
N LEU A 234 -0.25 -1.46 -8.78
CA LEU A 234 0.73 -0.46 -8.36
C LEU A 234 1.80 -0.24 -9.44
N THR A 235 2.23 -1.30 -10.13
CA THR A 235 3.19 -1.20 -11.24
C THR A 235 2.60 -0.44 -12.43
N ALA A 236 1.37 -0.76 -12.82
CA ALA A 236 0.67 -0.05 -13.89
C ALA A 236 0.49 1.43 -13.55
N ALA A 237 0.07 1.71 -12.31
CA ALA A 237 -0.16 3.06 -11.86
C ALA A 237 1.13 3.88 -11.70
N ALA A 238 2.26 3.25 -11.37
CA ALA A 238 3.56 3.91 -11.34
C ALA A 238 3.95 4.47 -12.72
N GLY A 239 3.70 3.72 -13.80
CA GLY A 239 3.91 4.22 -15.15
C GLY A 239 3.12 5.51 -15.45
N SER A 240 1.86 5.58 -15.01
CA SER A 240 1.03 6.78 -15.14
C SER A 240 1.47 7.92 -14.22
N ALA A 241 1.87 7.60 -12.99
CA ALA A 241 2.38 8.55 -12.00
C ALA A 241 3.60 9.33 -12.52
N GLY A 242 4.53 8.63 -13.18
CA GLY A 242 5.73 9.28 -13.74
C GLY A 242 5.39 10.30 -14.80
N ARG A 243 4.45 9.99 -15.70
CA ARG A 243 4.00 10.95 -16.73
C ARG A 243 3.39 12.19 -16.08
N LEU A 244 2.51 12.02 -15.09
CA LEU A 244 1.89 13.14 -14.38
C LEU A 244 2.88 13.98 -13.56
N ARG A 245 3.86 13.35 -12.92
CA ARG A 245 4.93 14.06 -12.21
C ARG A 245 5.81 14.83 -13.18
N LEU A 246 6.14 14.24 -14.34
CA LEU A 246 6.93 14.90 -15.37
C LEU A 246 6.19 16.09 -16.00
N ALA A 247 4.87 15.97 -16.22
CA ALA A 247 4.02 17.08 -16.65
C ALA A 247 4.03 18.24 -15.64
N ARG A 248 3.92 17.93 -14.33
CA ARG A 248 4.05 18.95 -13.27
C ARG A 248 5.41 19.67 -13.31
N VAL A 249 6.49 18.95 -13.59
CA VAL A 249 7.82 19.56 -13.78
C VAL A 249 7.81 20.48 -15.01
N ALA A 250 7.23 20.04 -16.13
CA ALA A 250 7.10 20.86 -17.33
C ALA A 250 6.34 22.17 -17.06
N ASP A 251 5.21 22.10 -16.34
CA ASP A 251 4.43 23.29 -15.95
C ASP A 251 5.27 24.28 -15.13
N GLN A 252 6.07 23.79 -14.18
CA GLN A 252 6.97 24.65 -13.39
C GLN A 252 8.08 25.27 -14.25
N LEU A 253 8.63 24.53 -15.20
CA LEU A 253 9.64 25.01 -16.12
C LEU A 253 9.07 26.12 -17.03
N GLU A 254 7.87 25.94 -17.57
CA GLU A 254 7.20 26.96 -18.39
C GLU A 254 6.97 28.27 -17.62
N LEU A 255 6.53 28.18 -16.35
CA LEU A 255 6.37 29.34 -15.49
C LEU A 255 7.70 30.10 -15.27
N ILE A 256 8.79 29.38 -15.08
CA ILE A 256 10.12 29.97 -14.92
C ILE A 256 10.60 30.59 -16.24
N ALA A 257 10.45 29.90 -17.37
CA ALA A 257 10.82 30.43 -18.68
C ALA A 257 10.03 31.70 -19.04
N ALA A 258 8.74 31.74 -18.70
CA ALA A 258 7.89 32.91 -18.87
C ALA A 258 8.36 34.13 -18.05
N SER A 259 9.04 33.89 -16.91
CA SER A 259 9.69 34.95 -16.13
C SER A 259 11.01 35.46 -16.72
N GLY A 260 11.49 34.84 -17.82
CA GLY A 260 12.72 35.22 -18.53
C GLY A 260 14.01 34.61 -17.98
N VAL A 261 13.91 33.72 -16.99
CA VAL A 261 15.07 33.10 -16.33
C VAL A 261 15.43 31.79 -17.02
N CYS A 262 16.71 31.59 -17.38
CA CYS A 262 17.23 30.36 -18.01
C CYS A 262 16.41 29.86 -19.22
N ARG A 263 15.80 30.78 -19.96
CA ARG A 263 14.81 30.48 -21.01
C ARG A 263 15.32 29.49 -22.06
N ASP A 264 16.50 29.73 -22.64
CA ASP A 264 17.05 28.87 -23.70
C ASP A 264 17.29 27.43 -23.22
N ASP A 265 17.79 27.26 -21.98
CA ASP A 265 18.03 25.95 -21.40
C ASP A 265 16.72 25.21 -21.10
N ILE A 266 15.70 25.94 -20.65
CA ILE A 266 14.38 25.39 -20.37
C ILE A 266 13.67 25.00 -21.68
N GLU A 267 13.70 25.85 -22.71
CA GLU A 267 13.15 25.55 -24.02
C GLU A 267 13.84 24.31 -24.64
N HIS A 268 15.16 24.18 -24.47
CA HIS A 268 15.88 22.99 -24.92
C HIS A 268 15.50 21.72 -24.15
N LEU A 269 15.24 21.84 -22.84
CA LEU A 269 14.75 20.74 -22.01
C LEU A 269 13.34 20.28 -22.40
N LEU A 270 12.43 21.25 -22.58
CA LEU A 270 11.03 21.00 -22.96
C LEU A 270 10.92 20.42 -24.38
N ALA A 271 11.77 20.85 -25.31
CA ALA A 271 11.85 20.31 -26.67
C ALA A 271 12.45 18.89 -26.75
N GLY A 272 12.93 18.33 -25.63
CA GLY A 272 13.35 16.94 -25.55
C GLY A 272 12.16 15.98 -25.61
N SER A 273 12.28 14.91 -26.40
CA SER A 273 11.19 13.98 -26.76
C SER A 273 10.42 13.37 -25.58
N SER A 274 10.98 13.34 -24.38
CA SER A 274 10.34 12.73 -23.20
C SER A 274 9.46 13.70 -22.42
N LEU A 275 9.72 15.01 -22.46
CA LEU A 275 8.87 16.05 -21.86
C LEU A 275 7.75 16.46 -22.82
N GLU A 276 8.01 16.46 -24.14
CA GLU A 276 6.97 16.63 -25.17
C GLU A 276 5.91 15.53 -25.16
N VAL A 277 6.29 14.28 -24.85
CA VAL A 277 5.35 13.15 -24.76
C VAL A 277 4.55 13.17 -23.45
N ALA A 278 5.10 13.74 -22.38
CA ALA A 278 4.39 13.87 -21.10
C ALA A 278 3.38 15.03 -21.07
N THR A 279 3.54 16.01 -21.98
CA THR A 279 2.67 17.18 -22.14
C THR A 279 1.56 17.00 -23.18
N ARG A 280 1.50 15.85 -23.88
CA ARG A 280 0.44 15.46 -24.83
C ARG A 280 -0.44 14.34 -24.27
#